data_AF-A0A1L3SZW7-F1
#
_entry.id   AF-A0A1L3SZW7-F1
#
_cell.length_a   1.000
_cell.length_b   1.000
_cell.length_c   1.000
_cell.angle_alpha   90.00
_cell.angle_beta   90.00
_cell.angle_gamma   90.00
#
_symmetry.space_group_name_H-M   'P 1'
#
loop_
_entity.id
_entity.type
_entity.pdbx_description
1 polymer ?
#
loop_
_entity_poly.entity_id
_entity_poly.type
_entity_poly.pdbx_seq_one_letter_code
_entity_poly.pdbx_strand_id
1 'polypeptide(L)'
;MQTEDAIHFHRIDPARNMARFYRMSSMPSLFGDICLVREWGRIGRAGRMRIDLYETAREAAAARQALSRVKRRRGYRDVSADG
;
A
#
# COMPACT_ATOMS: atom_id res chain seq x y z
N MET A 1 2.65 -14.44 -11.05
CA MET A 1 1.45 -13.75 -10.53
C MET A 1 1.74 -12.27 -10.57
N GLN A 2 1.18 -11.56 -11.53
CA GLN A 2 1.52 -10.16 -11.77
C GLN A 2 0.80 -9.26 -10.75
N THR A 3 1.58 -8.52 -9.97
CA THR A 3 1.11 -7.55 -8.97
C THR A 3 0.87 -6.19 -9.65
N GLU A 4 0.12 -6.14 -10.76
CA GLU A 4 0.10 -4.99 -11.69
C GLU A 4 -0.41 -3.66 -11.07
N ASP A 5 -0.98 -3.70 -9.86
CA ASP A 5 -1.55 -2.53 -9.17
C ASP A 5 -0.85 -2.17 -7.84
N ALA A 6 0.36 -2.67 -7.62
CA ALA A 6 1.11 -2.37 -6.41
C ALA A 6 1.57 -0.91 -6.37
N ILE A 7 1.22 -0.19 -5.29
CA ILE A 7 1.74 1.14 -5.00
C ILE A 7 2.66 1.05 -3.79
N HIS A 8 3.87 1.58 -3.93
CA HIS A 8 4.82 1.72 -2.84
C HIS A 8 5.01 3.18 -2.48
N PHE A 9 5.09 3.46 -1.18
CA PHE A 9 5.28 4.79 -0.66
C PHE A 9 6.40 4.85 0.36
N HIS A 10 7.18 5.92 0.33
CA HIS A 10 8.11 6.28 1.39
C HIS A 10 7.72 7.59 2.08
N ARG A 11 7.97 7.65 3.38
CA ARG A 11 7.96 8.90 4.15
C ARG A 11 9.26 8.97 4.93
N ILE A 12 10.14 9.84 4.48
CA ILE A 12 11.47 10.05 5.05
C ILE A 12 11.56 11.50 5.52
N ASP A 13 11.92 11.67 6.79
CA ASP A 13 12.15 12.96 7.43
C ASP A 13 13.27 12.78 8.46
N PRO A 14 14.52 13.16 8.11
CA PRO A 14 15.68 13.01 8.97
C PRO A 14 15.57 13.83 10.26
N ALA A 15 14.97 15.03 10.21
CA ALA A 15 14.83 15.90 11.37
C ALA A 15 13.95 15.28 12.47
N ARG A 16 13.11 14.30 12.12
CA ARG A 16 12.23 13.56 13.03
C ARG A 16 12.65 12.09 13.25
N ASN A 17 13.86 11.69 12.82
CA ASN A 17 14.31 10.29 12.81
C ASN A 17 13.26 9.32 12.22
N MET A 18 12.63 9.74 11.11
CA MET A 18 11.53 9.03 10.49
C MET A 18 11.96 8.50 9.13
N ALA A 19 11.94 7.18 8.99
CA ALA A 19 12.07 6.48 7.72
C ALA A 19 11.04 5.36 7.70
N ARG A 20 9.92 5.58 7.01
CA ARG A 20 8.79 4.64 6.99
C ARG A 20 8.40 4.30 5.56
N PHE A 21 7.94 3.07 5.35
CA PHE A 21 7.33 2.63 4.10
C PHE A 21 5.85 2.33 4.29
N TYR A 22 5.12 2.34 3.17
CA TYR A 22 3.77 1.83 3.06
C TYR A 22 3.59 1.21 1.68
N ARG A 23 3.16 -0.05 1.60
CA ARG A 23 2.88 -0.76 0.35
C ARG A 23 1.41 -1.17 0.32
N MET A 24 0.79 -1.07 -0.84
CA MET A 24 -0.56 -1.57 -1.07
C MET A 24 -0.62 -2.31 -2.40
N SER A 25 -1.25 -3.48 -2.43
CA SER A 25 -1.49 -4.25 -3.66
C SER A 25 -2.87 -4.89 -3.60
N SER A 26 -3.50 -5.02 -4.76
CA SER A 26 -4.79 -5.69 -4.91
C SER A 26 -4.59 -6.99 -5.68
N MET A 27 -5.24 -8.06 -5.22
CA MET A 27 -5.23 -9.36 -5.91
C MET A 27 -6.57 -10.07 -5.72
N PRO A 28 -7.02 -10.86 -6.71
CA PRO A 28 -8.15 -11.76 -6.52
C PRO A 28 -7.88 -12.79 -5.42
N SER A 29 -8.91 -13.09 -4.63
CA SER A 29 -8.95 -14.19 -3.68
C SER A 29 -9.37 -15.49 -4.39
N LEU A 30 -9.17 -16.64 -3.73
CA LEU A 30 -9.65 -17.95 -4.21
C LEU A 30 -11.18 -18.06 -4.25
N PHE A 31 -11.90 -17.16 -3.58
CA PHE A 31 -13.36 -17.20 -3.44
C PHE A 31 -14.09 -16.14 -4.27
N GLY A 32 -13.38 -15.45 -5.17
CA GLY A 32 -13.97 -14.49 -6.12
C GLY A 32 -14.04 -13.04 -5.64
N ASP A 33 -13.75 -12.80 -4.36
CA ASP A 33 -13.53 -11.49 -3.75
C ASP A 33 -12.12 -10.93 -4.07
N ILE A 34 -11.88 -9.67 -3.73
CA ILE A 34 -10.62 -8.96 -3.98
C ILE A 34 -9.95 -8.60 -2.64
N CYS A 35 -8.71 -9.07 -2.48
CA CYS A 35 -7.85 -8.76 -1.34
C CYS A 35 -7.07 -7.48 -1.60
N LEU A 36 -7.23 -6.46 -0.76
CA LEU A 36 -6.30 -5.33 -0.65
C LEU A 36 -5.29 -5.63 0.46
N VAL A 37 -4.08 -6.02 0.06
CA VAL A 37 -2.96 -6.25 0.97
C VAL A 37 -2.28 -4.91 1.25
N ARG A 38 -2.03 -4.64 2.53
CA ARG A 38 -1.43 -3.40 3.04
C ARG A 38 -0.27 -3.77 3.93
N GLU A 39 0.90 -3.21 3.66
CA GLU A 39 2.10 -3.41 4.48
C GLU A 39 2.69 -2.08 4.89
N TRP A 40 3.20 -1.97 6.12
CA TRP A 40 3.82 -0.74 6.60
C TRP A 40 4.82 -0.99 7.71
N GLY A 41 5.82 -0.13 7.81
CA GLY A 41 6.87 -0.28 8.81
C GLY A 41 7.91 0.81 8.74
N ARG A 42 9.00 0.64 9.51
CA ARG A 42 10.23 1.40 9.29
C ARG A 42 11.00 0.77 8.13
N ILE A 43 11.64 1.60 7.31
CA ILE A 43 12.52 1.11 6.23
C ILE A 43 13.69 0.34 6.86
N GLY A 44 14.04 -0.82 6.29
CA GLY A 44 15.10 -1.70 6.81
C GLY A 44 14.69 -2.57 8.01
N ARG A 45 13.39 -2.66 8.34
CA ARG A 45 12.85 -3.52 9.42
C ARG A 45 11.63 -4.28 8.93
N ALA A 46 11.32 -5.39 9.61
CA ALA A 46 10.06 -6.10 9.41
C ALA A 46 8.86 -5.17 9.63
N GLY A 47 7.94 -5.16 8.66
CA GLY A 47 6.71 -4.39 8.72
C GLY A 47 5.57 -5.14 9.41
N ARG A 48 4.40 -4.50 9.42
CA ARG A 48 3.11 -5.13 9.70
C ARG A 48 2.34 -5.26 8.40
N MET A 49 1.49 -6.28 8.33
CA MET A 49 0.59 -6.54 7.22
C MET A 49 -0.86 -6.52 7.68
N ARG A 50 -1.76 -6.11 6.79
CA ARG A 50 -3.21 -6.25 6.92
C ARG A 50 -3.82 -6.56 5.56
N ILE A 51 -4.82 -7.43 5.55
CA ILE A 51 -5.63 -7.74 4.38
C ILE A 51 -7.03 -7.21 4.65
N ASP A 52 -7.56 -6.43 3.71
CA ASP A 52 -8.96 -6.02 3.69
C ASP A 52 -9.63 -6.69 2.46
N LEU A 53 -10.78 -7.33 2.65
CA LEU A 53 -11.53 -8.02 1.59
C LEU A 53 -12.63 -7.11 1.03
N TYR A 54 -12.87 -7.20 -0.27
CA TYR A 54 -13.91 -6.46 -0.99
C TYR A 54 -14.61 -7.40 -1.96
N GLU A 55 -15.93 -7.27 -2.10
CA GLU A 55 -16.70 -8.14 -2.99
C GLU A 55 -16.38 -7.86 -4.47
N THR A 56 -16.03 -6.62 -4.80
CA THR A 56 -15.78 -6.22 -6.19
C THR A 56 -14.43 -5.53 -6.41
N ALA A 57 -13.88 -5.67 -7.62
CA ALA A 57 -12.68 -4.93 -8.04
C ALA A 57 -12.86 -3.41 -7.98
N ARG A 58 -14.07 -2.92 -8.25
CA ARG A 58 -14.41 -1.49 -8.17
C ARG A 58 -14.30 -0.96 -6.73
N GLU A 59 -14.79 -1.70 -5.75
CA GLU A 59 -14.70 -1.33 -4.34
C GLU A 59 -13.26 -1.35 -3.83
N ALA A 60 -12.52 -2.42 -4.15
CA ALA A 60 -11.10 -2.52 -3.81
C ALA A 60 -10.29 -1.37 -4.42
N ALA A 61 -10.56 -1.03 -5.69
CA ALA A 61 -9.91 0.09 -6.37
C ALA A 61 -10.25 1.43 -5.71
N ALA A 62 -11.53 1.67 -5.36
CA ALA A 62 -11.95 2.88 -4.65
C ALA A 62 -11.27 3.01 -3.28
N ALA A 63 -11.23 1.93 -2.51
CA ALA A 63 -10.56 1.90 -1.20
C ALA A 63 -9.05 2.15 -1.32
N ARG A 64 -8.38 1.52 -2.30
CA ARG A 64 -6.96 1.75 -2.60
C ARG A 64 -6.70 3.21 -2.98
N GLN A 65 -7.54 3.81 -3.83
CA GLN A 65 -7.44 5.21 -4.20
C GLN A 65 -7.66 6.14 -3.00
N ALA A 66 -8.64 5.88 -2.15
CA ALA A 66 -8.87 6.65 -0.93
C ALA A 66 -7.66 6.59 0.02
N LEU A 67 -7.13 5.39 0.26
CA LEU A 67 -5.93 5.20 1.08
C LEU A 67 -4.71 5.90 0.50
N SER A 68 -4.46 5.80 -0.81
CA SER A 68 -3.33 6.48 -1.46
C SER A 68 -3.41 8.00 -1.26
N ARG A 69 -4.58 8.61 -1.47
CA ARG A 69 -4.80 10.05 -1.22
C ARG A 69 -4.53 10.43 0.23
N VAL A 70 -5.02 9.64 1.18
CA VAL A 70 -4.77 9.86 2.62
C VAL A 70 -3.27 9.77 2.94
N LYS A 71 -2.54 8.80 2.37
CA LYS A 71 -1.10 8.66 2.60
C LYS A 71 -0.30 9.81 2.01
N ARG A 72 -0.61 10.22 0.78
CA ARG A 72 -0.01 11.41 0.15
C ARG A 72 -0.18 12.67 1.00
N ARG A 73 -1.40 12.92 1.53
CA ARG A 73 -1.66 14.03 2.47
C ARG A 73 -0.85 13.95 3.77
N ARG A 74 -0.50 12.75 4.22
CA ARG A 74 0.37 12.53 5.40
C ARG A 74 1.86 12.67 5.08
N GLY A 75 2.23 13.09 3.87
CA GLY A 75 3.62 13.28 3.46
C GLY A 75 4.32 12.02 2.97
N TYR A 76 3.57 10.95 2.69
CA TYR A 76 4.12 9.83 1.93
C TYR A 76 4.24 10.22 0.45
N ARG A 77 5.32 9.79 -0.19
CA ARG A 77 5.60 10.00 -1.62
C ARG A 77 5.61 8.66 -2.32
N ASP A 78 5.03 8.62 -3.51
CA ASP A 78 5.10 7.45 -4.38
C ASP A 78 6.57 7.14 -4.68
N VAL A 79 6.91 5.87 -4.62
CA VAL A 79 8.21 5.35 -5.03
C VAL A 79 7.93 4.61 -6.32
N SER A 80 8.41 5.14 -7.43
CA SER A 80 8.45 4.40 -8.69
C SER A 80 9.13 3.06 -8.42
N ALA A 81 8.56 1.96 -8.93
CA ALA A 81 9.28 0.70 -8.99
C ALA A 81 10.40 0.85 -10.03
N ASP A 82 11.44 1.59 -9.69
CA ASP A 82 12.65 1.70 -10.48
C ASP A 82 13.53 0.50 -10.15
N GLY A 83 13.59 -0.45 -11.10
CA GLY A 83 14.66 -1.45 -11.27
C GLY A 83 14.68 -2.61 -10.28
#